data_AF-A0A1E5JQ27-F1
#
_entry.id   AF-A0A1E5JQ27-F1
#
_cell.length_a   1.000
_cell.length_b   1.000
_cell.length_c   1.000
_cell.angle_alpha   90.00
_cell.angle_beta   90.00
_cell.angle_gamma   90.00
#
_symmetry.space_group_name_H-M   'P 1'
#
loop_
_entity.id
_entity.type
_entity.pdbx_description
1 polymer ?
#
loop_
_entity_poly.entity_id
_entity_poly.type
_entity_poly.pdbx_seq_one_letter_code
_entity_poly.pdbx_strand_id
1 'polypeptide(L)'
;MPDSINVEKIITLHKNSIGQWKASGIVPQHEKFYLLVEENHAFNYQLWHAEDRARRDDQGYEFVYQAKREIDRFNQLRNNRMETMDEWLFNQLQPADYHTCPVHSESPGMIIDRLSILSLKSYHMELQTKREDVVEEHRKNCTHKLAIINQQLEQLALCFKELIEEVQAQKRTFRIYHQFKMYNDPNLNPELYCRQ
;
A
#
# COMPACT_ATOMS: atom_id res chain seq x y z
N MET A 1 -8.75 -26.51 -6.94
CA MET A 1 -7.75 -25.57 -7.50
C MET A 1 -7.51 -24.51 -6.45
N PRO A 2 -6.29 -24.00 -6.24
CA PRO A 2 -6.12 -22.84 -5.37
C PRO A 2 -7.00 -21.72 -5.91
N ASP A 3 -7.76 -21.05 -5.04
CA ASP A 3 -8.61 -19.92 -5.42
C ASP A 3 -7.72 -18.91 -6.15
N SER A 4 -7.94 -18.74 -7.46
CA SER A 4 -7.13 -17.83 -8.27
C SER A 4 -7.20 -16.43 -7.68
N ILE A 5 -6.05 -15.80 -7.43
CA ILE A 5 -5.96 -14.42 -6.98
C ILE A 5 -6.67 -13.54 -8.01
N ASN A 6 -7.64 -12.75 -7.56
CA ASN A 6 -8.43 -11.89 -8.43
C ASN A 6 -7.98 -10.44 -8.26
N VAL A 7 -7.31 -9.90 -9.29
CA VAL A 7 -6.78 -8.53 -9.28
C VAL A 7 -7.92 -7.51 -9.20
N GLU A 8 -9.01 -7.70 -9.94
CA GLU A 8 -10.16 -6.78 -9.91
C GLU A 8 -10.80 -6.70 -8.51
N LYS A 9 -10.79 -7.81 -7.76
CA LYS A 9 -11.29 -7.88 -6.38
C LYS A 9 -10.40 -7.07 -5.43
N ILE A 10 -9.07 -7.08 -5.61
CA ILE A 10 -8.15 -6.24 -4.82
C ILE A 10 -8.40 -4.75 -5.08
N ILE A 11 -8.54 -4.36 -6.35
CA ILE A 11 -8.83 -2.96 -6.71
C ILE A 11 -10.17 -2.49 -6.14
N THR A 12 -11.20 -3.34 -6.26
CA THR A 12 -12.54 -3.07 -5.72
C THR A 12 -12.52 -2.97 -4.20
N LEU A 13 -11.77 -3.85 -3.53
CA LEU A 13 -11.55 -3.81 -2.08
C LEU A 13 -10.96 -2.46 -1.68
N HIS A 14 -9.81 -2.05 -2.25
CA HIS A 14 -9.18 -0.77 -1.93
C HIS A 14 -10.15 0.41 -2.11
N LYS A 15 -10.85 0.47 -3.26
CA LYS A 15 -11.77 1.57 -3.55
C LYS A 15 -12.93 1.65 -2.55
N ASN A 16 -13.56 0.52 -2.22
CA ASN A 16 -14.76 0.49 -1.38
C ASN A 16 -14.43 0.71 0.10
N SER A 17 -13.30 0.17 0.57
CA SER A 17 -12.86 0.27 1.96
C SER A 17 -12.73 1.72 2.43
N ILE A 18 -12.20 2.63 1.60
CA ILE A 18 -12.02 4.04 1.98
C ILE A 18 -13.35 4.71 2.34
N GLY A 19 -14.38 4.48 1.53
CA GLY A 19 -15.73 5.03 1.78
C GLY A 19 -16.36 4.44 3.03
N GLN A 20 -16.23 3.13 3.21
CA GLN A 20 -16.74 2.42 4.39
C GLN A 20 -16.05 2.89 5.68
N TRP A 21 -14.72 2.99 5.67
CA TRP A 21 -13.95 3.42 6.85
C TRP A 21 -14.24 4.86 7.27
N LYS A 22 -14.56 5.73 6.32
CA LYS A 22 -15.05 7.07 6.66
C LYS A 22 -16.41 7.08 7.35
N ALA A 23 -17.29 6.14 7.00
CA ALA A 23 -18.65 6.08 7.55
C ALA A 23 -18.71 5.36 8.90
N SER A 24 -17.96 4.27 9.08
CA SER A 24 -18.10 3.37 10.23
C SER A 24 -16.78 3.02 10.92
N GLY A 25 -15.66 3.63 10.52
CA GLY A 25 -14.33 3.24 11.00
C GLY A 25 -13.81 1.95 10.35
N ILE A 26 -12.58 1.58 10.70
CA ILE A 26 -11.90 0.39 10.15
C ILE A 26 -12.45 -0.86 10.81
N VAL A 27 -13.23 -1.64 10.06
CA VAL A 27 -13.75 -2.95 10.47
C VAL A 27 -13.42 -3.94 9.36
N PRO A 28 -12.62 -4.98 9.61
CA PRO A 28 -12.31 -6.00 8.61
C PRO A 28 -13.57 -6.69 8.09
N GLN A 29 -13.67 -6.85 6.77
CA GLN A 29 -14.80 -7.50 6.09
C GLN A 29 -14.38 -8.75 5.29
N HIS A 30 -13.08 -8.98 5.17
CA HIS A 30 -12.53 -10.04 4.33
C HIS A 30 -11.86 -11.14 5.16
N GLU A 31 -11.59 -12.26 4.50
CA GLU A 31 -10.94 -13.43 5.09
C GLU A 31 -9.73 -13.86 4.27
N LYS A 32 -8.86 -14.67 4.89
CA LYS A 32 -7.68 -15.29 4.27
C LYS A 32 -6.77 -14.23 3.61
N PHE A 33 -6.41 -14.43 2.34
CA PHE A 33 -5.53 -13.51 1.62
C PHE A 33 -6.11 -12.10 1.49
N TYR A 34 -7.41 -11.95 1.27
CA TYR A 34 -8.02 -10.63 1.14
C TYR A 34 -8.06 -9.87 2.45
N LEU A 35 -8.02 -10.55 3.61
CA LEU A 35 -7.80 -9.90 4.90
C LEU A 35 -6.40 -9.28 4.98
N LEU A 36 -5.36 -9.96 4.47
CA LEU A 36 -3.99 -9.40 4.44
C LEU A 36 -3.91 -8.13 3.59
N VAL A 37 -4.61 -8.14 2.44
CA VAL A 37 -4.75 -6.98 1.54
C VAL A 37 -5.49 -5.85 2.25
N GLU A 38 -6.61 -6.14 2.91
CA GLU A 38 -7.40 -5.16 3.67
C GLU A 38 -6.62 -4.54 4.83
N GLU A 39 -5.87 -5.35 5.58
CA GLU A 39 -5.00 -4.86 6.66
C GLU A 39 -3.86 -3.98 6.14
N ASN A 40 -3.20 -4.37 5.04
CA ASN A 40 -2.19 -3.52 4.40
C ASN A 40 -2.80 -2.18 3.97
N HIS A 41 -3.99 -2.20 3.36
CA HIS A 41 -4.68 -1.01 2.92
C HIS A 41 -5.12 -0.12 4.10
N ALA A 42 -5.57 -0.73 5.20
CA ALA A 42 -5.94 -0.02 6.43
C ALA A 42 -4.74 0.70 7.03
N PHE A 43 -3.57 0.06 7.09
CA PHE A 43 -2.33 0.71 7.56
C PHE A 43 -1.90 1.85 6.64
N ASN A 44 -2.01 1.69 5.32
CA ASN A 44 -1.76 2.79 4.38
C ASN A 44 -2.75 3.96 4.56
N TYR A 45 -4.04 3.68 4.81
CA TYR A 45 -5.04 4.70 5.09
C TYR A 45 -4.73 5.47 6.38
N GLN A 46 -4.39 4.76 7.46
CA GLN A 46 -4.04 5.39 8.73
C GLN A 46 -2.73 6.18 8.62
N LEU A 47 -1.75 5.66 7.87
CA LEU A 47 -0.50 6.36 7.55
C LEU A 47 -0.78 7.68 6.82
N TRP A 48 -1.68 7.69 5.84
CA TRP A 48 -2.08 8.90 5.11
C TRP A 48 -2.60 9.98 6.08
N HIS A 49 -3.54 9.64 6.96
CA HIS A 49 -4.10 10.59 7.92
C HIS A 49 -3.07 11.05 8.97
N ALA A 50 -2.12 10.20 9.34
CA ALA A 50 -1.04 10.59 10.23
C ALA A 50 -0.07 11.58 9.53
N GLU A 51 0.23 11.38 8.24
CA GLU A 51 0.96 12.36 7.42
C GLU A 51 0.21 13.70 7.34
N ASP A 52 -1.09 13.70 7.07
CA ASP A 52 -1.90 14.93 7.03
C ASP A 52 -1.83 15.70 8.37
N ARG A 53 -1.91 14.99 9.50
CA ARG A 53 -1.76 15.62 10.83
C ARG A 53 -0.35 16.16 11.06
N ALA A 54 0.69 15.44 10.63
CA ALA A 54 2.07 15.88 10.80
C ALA A 54 2.43 17.15 10.00
N ARG A 55 1.60 17.59 9.06
CA ARG A 55 1.76 18.85 8.31
C ARG A 55 1.06 20.06 8.95
N ARG A 56 0.39 19.90 10.10
CA ARG A 56 -0.30 20.98 10.81
C ARG A 56 0.68 21.78 11.67
N ASP A 57 1.02 22.99 11.24
CA ASP A 57 1.89 23.90 11.99
C ASP A 57 1.18 24.62 13.16
N ASP A 58 -0.16 24.58 13.18
CA ASP A 58 -1.01 25.30 14.15
C ASP A 58 -1.35 24.50 15.42
N GLN A 59 -0.91 23.25 15.53
CA GLN A 59 -1.26 22.35 16.64
C GLN A 59 -0.10 22.14 17.64
N GLY A 60 1.08 22.71 17.38
CA GLY A 60 2.26 22.61 18.24
C GLY A 60 3.06 21.31 18.07
N TYR A 61 4.26 21.28 18.67
CA TYR A 61 5.24 20.22 18.45
C TYR A 61 4.79 18.85 18.96
N GLU A 62 4.02 18.78 20.04
CA GLU A 62 3.56 17.51 20.63
C GLU A 62 2.60 16.77 19.70
N PHE A 63 1.66 17.50 19.08
CA PHE A 63 0.74 16.95 18.09
C PHE A 63 1.48 16.36 16.89
N VAL A 64 2.48 17.10 16.37
CA VAL A 64 3.33 16.64 15.27
C VAL A 64 4.16 15.42 15.69
N TYR A 65 4.72 15.43 16.90
CA TYR A 65 5.47 14.29 17.45
C TYR A 65 4.63 13.02 17.50
N GLN A 66 3.41 13.10 18.04
CA GLN A 66 2.49 11.95 18.11
C GLN A 66 2.15 11.43 16.71
N ALA A 67 1.86 12.34 15.76
CA ALA A 67 1.63 11.97 14.37
C ALA A 67 2.85 11.27 13.73
N LYS A 68 4.08 11.75 14.01
CA LYS A 68 5.32 11.10 13.58
C LYS A 68 5.48 9.68 14.14
N ARG A 69 5.14 9.46 15.42
CA ARG A 69 5.16 8.12 16.02
C ARG A 69 4.16 7.18 15.36
N GLU A 70 2.99 7.69 14.98
CA GLU A 70 2.01 6.91 14.23
C GLU A 70 2.47 6.60 12.81
N ILE A 71 3.08 7.55 12.11
CA ILE A 71 3.69 7.35 10.78
C ILE A 71 4.70 6.20 10.83
N ASP A 72 5.63 6.23 11.79
CA ASP A 72 6.64 5.18 11.94
C ASP A 72 5.98 3.81 12.17
N ARG A 73 4.98 3.75 13.06
CA ARG A 73 4.23 2.52 13.35
C ARG A 73 3.51 1.98 12.12
N PHE A 74 2.71 2.79 11.44
CA PHE A 74 1.92 2.34 10.30
C PHE A 74 2.77 2.02 9.09
N ASN A 75 3.89 2.74 8.90
CA ASN A 75 4.87 2.38 7.88
C ASN A 75 5.50 1.00 8.15
N GLN A 76 5.77 0.65 9.42
CA GLN A 76 6.23 -0.70 9.73
C GLN A 76 5.13 -1.74 9.48
N LEU A 77 3.90 -1.49 9.96
CA LEU A 77 2.79 -2.43 9.84
C LEU A 77 2.41 -2.73 8.38
N ARG A 78 2.39 -1.72 7.49
CA ARG A 78 2.13 -1.96 6.06
C ARG A 78 3.22 -2.80 5.41
N ASN A 79 4.49 -2.58 5.75
CA ASN A 79 5.63 -3.35 5.21
C ASN A 79 5.58 -4.80 5.70
N ASN A 80 5.28 -5.01 6.98
CA ASN A 80 5.08 -6.36 7.52
C ASN A 80 3.96 -7.09 6.78
N ARG A 81 2.84 -6.41 6.48
CA ARG A 81 1.75 -7.02 5.72
C ARG A 81 2.09 -7.28 4.26
N MET A 82 2.86 -6.39 3.65
CA MET A 82 3.42 -6.61 2.31
C MET A 82 4.25 -7.91 2.27
N GLU A 83 5.17 -8.10 3.23
CA GLU A 83 5.97 -9.32 3.34
C GLU A 83 5.11 -10.57 3.62
N THR A 84 4.09 -10.46 4.49
CA THR A 84 3.14 -11.58 4.74
C THR A 84 2.36 -11.96 3.48
N MET A 85 1.96 -10.98 2.66
CA MET A 85 1.32 -11.24 1.37
C MET A 85 2.29 -11.95 0.42
N ASP A 86 3.55 -11.53 0.36
CA ASP A 86 4.57 -12.18 -0.46
C ASP A 86 4.82 -13.64 -0.04
N GLU A 87 4.94 -13.91 1.25
CA GLU A 87 5.07 -15.27 1.78
C GLU A 87 3.86 -16.14 1.43
N TRP A 88 2.65 -15.60 1.57
CA TRP A 88 1.43 -16.31 1.20
C TRP A 88 1.43 -16.62 -0.30
N LEU A 89 1.74 -15.64 -1.14
CA LEU A 89 1.74 -15.77 -2.60
C LEU A 89 2.85 -16.70 -3.09
N PHE A 90 4.03 -16.66 -2.48
CA PHE A 90 5.12 -17.58 -2.78
C PHE A 90 4.69 -19.03 -2.51
N ASN A 91 4.05 -19.28 -1.36
CA ASN A 91 3.56 -20.60 -1.01
C ASN A 91 2.40 -21.08 -1.90
N GLN A 92 1.54 -20.18 -2.37
CA GLN A 92 0.43 -20.55 -3.25
C GLN A 92 0.83 -20.74 -4.71
N LEU A 93 1.70 -19.87 -5.22
CA LEU A 93 2.10 -19.86 -6.62
C LEU A 93 3.27 -20.79 -6.92
N GLN A 94 4.07 -21.17 -5.91
CA GLN A 94 5.25 -22.01 -6.05
C GLN A 94 6.13 -21.53 -7.22
N PRO A 95 6.59 -20.26 -7.19
CA PRO A 95 7.29 -19.67 -8.31
C PRO A 95 8.58 -20.44 -8.63
N ALA A 96 8.97 -20.47 -9.90
CA ALA A 96 10.17 -21.19 -10.33
C ALA A 96 11.44 -20.60 -9.72
N ASP A 97 12.50 -21.40 -9.65
CA ASP A 97 13.81 -20.92 -9.21
C ASP A 97 14.32 -19.80 -10.15
N TYR A 98 15.11 -18.87 -9.61
CA TYR A 98 15.64 -17.73 -10.35
C TYR A 98 16.62 -18.12 -11.47
N HIS A 99 17.15 -19.35 -11.45
CA HIS A 99 17.91 -19.90 -12.56
C HIS A 99 17.05 -20.40 -13.72
N THR A 100 15.74 -20.63 -13.49
CA THR A 100 14.80 -21.17 -14.49
C THR A 100 14.18 -20.08 -15.37
N CYS A 101 13.86 -18.93 -14.80
CA CYS A 101 13.29 -17.81 -15.54
C CYS A 101 13.65 -16.45 -14.90
N PRO A 102 13.54 -15.34 -15.65
CA PRO A 102 13.92 -14.03 -15.13
C PRO A 102 13.13 -13.63 -13.88
N VAL A 103 13.79 -12.94 -12.95
CA VAL A 103 13.17 -12.40 -11.75
C VAL A 103 12.52 -11.06 -12.06
N HIS A 104 11.27 -10.86 -11.63
CA HIS A 104 10.59 -9.57 -11.67
C HIS A 104 11.18 -8.63 -10.61
N SER A 105 11.30 -7.33 -10.93
CA SER A 105 11.92 -6.35 -10.03
C SER A 105 11.16 -6.14 -8.73
N GLU A 106 9.83 -6.31 -8.78
CA GLU A 106 8.93 -6.17 -7.64
C GLU A 106 8.27 -7.51 -7.31
N SER A 107 8.06 -7.76 -6.02
CA SER A 107 7.22 -8.86 -5.56
C SER A 107 5.73 -8.51 -5.71
N PRO A 108 4.84 -9.53 -5.79
CA PRO A 108 3.39 -9.32 -5.79
C PRO A 108 2.86 -8.43 -4.65
N GLY A 109 3.37 -8.62 -3.42
CA GLY A 109 3.01 -7.82 -2.25
C GLY A 109 3.38 -6.35 -2.41
N MET A 110 4.56 -6.04 -2.96
CA MET A 110 4.98 -4.66 -3.27
C MET A 110 4.03 -4.00 -4.26
N ILE A 111 3.59 -4.73 -5.29
CA ILE A 111 2.65 -4.21 -6.29
C ILE A 111 1.28 -3.93 -5.64
N ILE A 112 0.79 -4.83 -4.77
CA ILE A 112 -0.47 -4.64 -4.04
C ILE A 112 -0.40 -3.41 -3.11
N ASP A 113 0.70 -3.22 -2.38
CA ASP A 113 0.90 -2.04 -1.51
C ASP A 113 0.87 -0.74 -2.33
N ARG A 114 1.55 -0.73 -3.49
CA ARG A 114 1.53 0.41 -4.42
C ARG A 114 0.14 0.67 -5.01
N LEU A 115 -0.63 -0.37 -5.33
CA LEU A 115 -2.03 -0.24 -5.75
C LEU A 115 -2.89 0.39 -4.65
N SER A 116 -2.69 -0.01 -3.39
CA SER A 116 -3.33 0.59 -2.22
C SER A 116 -3.02 2.10 -2.10
N ILE A 117 -1.74 2.48 -2.24
CA ILE A 117 -1.31 3.90 -2.20
C ILE A 117 -1.91 4.71 -3.36
N LEU A 118 -1.91 4.15 -4.58
CA LEU A 118 -2.53 4.82 -5.74
C LEU A 118 -4.04 4.98 -5.56
N SER A 119 -4.72 4.00 -4.96
CA SER A 119 -6.15 4.09 -4.63
C SER A 119 -6.44 5.23 -3.66
N LEU A 120 -5.64 5.39 -2.60
CA LEU A 120 -5.75 6.53 -1.67
C LEU A 120 -5.49 7.87 -2.39
N LYS A 121 -4.45 7.95 -3.22
CA LYS A 121 -4.16 9.15 -4.01
C LYS A 121 -5.32 9.52 -4.93
N SER A 122 -5.89 8.53 -5.63
CA SER A 122 -7.04 8.72 -6.51
C SER A 122 -8.23 9.28 -5.73
N TYR A 123 -8.59 8.64 -4.61
CA TYR A 123 -9.68 9.07 -3.75
C TYR A 123 -9.51 10.52 -3.25
N HIS A 124 -8.34 10.84 -2.67
CA HIS A 124 -8.10 12.18 -2.13
C HIS A 124 -7.98 13.25 -3.24
N MET A 125 -7.44 12.90 -4.41
CA MET A 125 -7.39 13.82 -5.56
C MET A 125 -8.79 14.09 -6.10
N GLU A 126 -9.67 13.09 -6.16
CA GLU A 126 -11.08 13.27 -6.56
C GLU A 126 -11.83 14.23 -5.63
N LEU A 127 -11.52 14.25 -4.33
CA LEU A 127 -12.07 15.27 -3.44
C LEU A 127 -11.60 16.69 -3.82
N GLN A 128 -10.34 16.85 -4.24
CA GLN A 128 -9.82 18.15 -4.66
C GLN A 128 -10.47 18.66 -5.96
N THR A 129 -10.86 17.77 -6.88
CA THR A 129 -11.56 18.18 -8.11
C THR A 129 -12.96 18.74 -7.84
N LYS A 130 -13.55 18.42 -6.67
CA LYS A 130 -14.89 18.81 -6.25
C LYS A 130 -14.91 19.99 -5.27
N ARG A 131 -13.75 20.59 -4.96
CA ARG A 131 -13.67 21.72 -4.02
C ARG A 131 -14.30 22.98 -4.61
N GLU A 132 -15.22 23.58 -3.85
CA GLU A 132 -15.92 24.81 -4.23
C GLU A 132 -15.23 26.07 -3.69
N ASP A 133 -14.37 25.93 -2.68
CA ASP A 133 -13.63 27.01 -2.02
C ASP A 133 -12.35 27.44 -2.76
N VAL A 134 -12.17 26.97 -3.99
CA VAL A 134 -10.98 27.21 -4.83
C VAL A 134 -11.38 27.68 -6.22
N VAL A 135 -10.44 28.36 -6.89
CA VAL A 135 -10.62 28.82 -8.28
C VAL A 135 -10.71 27.63 -9.25
N GLU A 136 -11.39 27.83 -10.37
CA GLU A 136 -11.61 26.79 -11.40
C GLU A 136 -10.30 26.20 -11.94
N GLU A 137 -9.23 27.00 -12.04
CA GLU A 137 -7.91 26.52 -12.46
C GLU A 137 -7.35 25.44 -11.54
N HIS A 138 -7.57 25.57 -10.23
CA HIS A 138 -7.17 24.54 -9.25
C HIS A 138 -7.89 23.21 -9.54
N ARG A 139 -9.22 23.25 -9.71
CA ARG A 139 -10.01 22.06 -10.01
C ARG A 139 -9.55 21.40 -11.32
N LYS A 140 -9.30 22.19 -12.37
CA LYS A 140 -8.77 21.68 -13.65
C LYS A 140 -7.42 20.99 -13.48
N ASN A 141 -6.50 21.59 -12.75
CA ASN A 141 -5.19 21.00 -12.46
C ASN A 141 -5.31 19.69 -11.66
N CYS A 142 -6.19 19.64 -10.66
CA CYS A 142 -6.48 18.42 -9.91
C CYS A 142 -7.12 17.33 -10.78
N THR A 143 -8.04 17.68 -11.68
CA THR A 143 -8.65 16.74 -12.62
C THR A 143 -7.62 16.12 -13.56
N HIS A 144 -6.67 16.92 -14.06
CA HIS A 144 -5.56 16.38 -14.85
C HIS A 144 -4.68 15.42 -14.05
N LYS A 145 -4.32 15.78 -12.81
CA LYS A 145 -3.56 14.88 -11.92
C LYS A 145 -4.32 13.59 -11.61
N LEU A 146 -5.64 13.66 -11.39
CA LEU A 146 -6.49 12.50 -11.15
C LEU A 146 -6.48 11.54 -12.35
N ALA A 147 -6.56 12.08 -13.57
CA ALA A 147 -6.49 11.27 -14.79
C ALA A 147 -5.17 10.48 -14.87
N ILE A 148 -4.04 11.13 -14.57
CA ILE A 148 -2.73 10.46 -14.52
C ILE A 148 -2.69 9.37 -13.45
N ILE A 149 -3.19 9.65 -12.24
CA ILE A 149 -3.23 8.66 -11.15
C ILE A 149 -4.05 7.43 -11.53
N ASN A 150 -5.20 7.63 -12.19
CA ASN A 150 -6.05 6.52 -12.63
C ASN A 150 -5.37 5.69 -13.73
N GLN A 151 -4.69 6.33 -14.70
CA GLN A 151 -3.89 5.61 -15.70
C GLN A 151 -2.77 4.78 -15.06
N GLN A 152 -2.08 5.32 -14.05
CA GLN A 152 -1.06 4.59 -13.30
C GLN A 152 -1.63 3.40 -12.54
N LEU A 153 -2.82 3.54 -11.95
CA LEU A 153 -3.52 2.45 -11.26
C LEU A 153 -3.92 1.34 -12.23
N GLU A 154 -4.50 1.69 -13.38
CA GLU A 154 -4.87 0.75 -14.44
C GLU A 154 -3.64 0.00 -14.98
N GLN A 155 -2.56 0.72 -15.30
CA GLN A 155 -1.31 0.13 -15.77
C GLN A 155 -0.71 -0.82 -14.74
N LEU A 156 -0.64 -0.42 -13.47
CA LEU A 156 -0.06 -1.26 -12.42
C LEU A 156 -0.92 -2.52 -12.17
N ALA A 157 -2.25 -2.41 -12.27
CA ALA A 157 -3.16 -3.56 -12.16
C ALA A 157 -2.95 -4.54 -13.32
N LEU A 158 -2.73 -4.04 -14.55
CA LEU A 158 -2.38 -4.88 -15.69
C LEU A 158 -1.04 -5.59 -15.47
N CYS A 159 0.01 -4.86 -15.10
CA CYS A 159 1.32 -5.46 -14.81
C CYS A 159 1.23 -6.52 -13.69
N PHE A 160 0.38 -6.29 -12.69
CA PHE A 160 0.18 -7.28 -11.63
C PHE A 160 -0.45 -8.57 -12.16
N LYS A 161 -1.49 -8.44 -12.98
CA LYS A 161 -2.15 -9.58 -13.62
C LYS A 161 -1.18 -10.38 -14.48
N GLU A 162 -0.42 -9.68 -15.34
CA GLU A 162 0.62 -10.29 -16.19
C GLU A 162 1.66 -11.03 -15.35
N LEU A 163 2.16 -10.44 -14.25
CA LEU A 163 3.11 -11.10 -13.36
C LEU A 163 2.55 -12.41 -12.79
N ILE A 164 1.29 -12.42 -12.32
CA ILE A 164 0.66 -13.62 -11.77
C ILE A 164 0.54 -14.71 -12.84
N GLU A 165 0.10 -14.35 -14.06
CA GLU A 165 -0.01 -15.27 -15.18
C GLU A 165 1.36 -15.82 -15.63
N GLU A 166 2.39 -14.96 -15.71
CA GLU A 166 3.75 -15.38 -16.07
C GLU A 166 4.39 -16.29 -15.00
N VAL A 167 4.12 -16.04 -13.71
CA VAL A 167 4.59 -16.89 -12.61
C VAL A 167 3.95 -18.27 -12.66
N GLN A 168 2.63 -18.33 -12.88
CA GLN A 168 1.91 -19.60 -13.04
C GLN A 168 2.39 -20.39 -14.26
N ALA A 169 2.78 -19.69 -15.33
CA ALA A 169 3.36 -20.28 -16.52
C ALA A 169 4.87 -20.57 -16.41
N GLN A 170 5.49 -20.31 -15.26
CA GLN A 170 6.93 -20.43 -15.01
C GLN A 170 7.81 -19.62 -16.00
N LYS A 171 7.27 -18.55 -16.59
CA LYS A 171 7.99 -17.64 -17.50
C LYS A 171 8.66 -16.48 -16.77
N ARG A 172 8.21 -16.21 -15.56
CA ARG A 172 8.74 -15.19 -14.63
C ARG A 172 8.75 -15.76 -13.22
N THR A 173 9.63 -15.25 -12.38
CA THR A 173 9.62 -15.52 -10.95
C THR A 173 9.73 -14.22 -10.16
N PHE A 174 9.58 -14.28 -8.83
CA PHE A 174 9.79 -13.16 -7.93
C PHE A 174 10.51 -13.62 -6.67
N ARG A 175 11.12 -12.68 -5.93
CA ARG A 175 11.77 -12.94 -4.65
C ARG A 175 11.05 -12.19 -3.54
N ILE A 176 11.04 -12.79 -2.35
CA ILE A 176 10.60 -12.11 -1.13
C ILE A 176 11.74 -11.19 -0.69
N TYR A 177 11.46 -9.89 -0.58
CA TYR A 177 12.42 -8.90 -0.10
C TYR A 177 12.08 -8.49 1.34
N HIS A 178 12.85 -9.02 2.29
CA HIS A 178 12.76 -8.61 3.69
C HIS A 178 13.37 -7.23 3.88
N GLN A 179 12.63 -6.32 4.51
CA GLN A 179 13.02 -4.92 4.61
C GLN A 179 14.18 -4.67 5.59
N PHE A 180 14.39 -5.55 6.58
CA PHE A 180 15.48 -5.50 7.57
C PHE A 180 15.84 -4.10 8.07
N LYS A 181 14.83 -3.31 8.48
CA LYS A 181 15.03 -1.93 8.97
C LYS A 181 15.70 -1.94 10.35
N MET A 182 17.02 -1.81 10.37
CA MET A 182 17.85 -1.86 11.59
C MET A 182 17.41 -0.87 12.67
N TYR A 183 17.03 0.36 12.29
CA TYR A 183 16.66 1.41 13.24
C TYR A 183 15.35 1.14 14.00
N ASN A 184 14.55 0.16 13.57
CA ASN A 184 13.34 -0.26 14.27
C ASN A 184 13.62 -1.30 15.36
N ASP A 185 14.80 -1.94 15.35
CA ASP A 185 15.24 -2.86 16.39
C ASP A 185 16.07 -2.09 17.44
N PRO A 186 15.62 -2.01 18.70
CA PRO A 186 16.37 -1.35 19.77
C PRO A 186 17.79 -1.90 19.97
N ASN A 187 18.05 -3.17 19.62
CA ASN A 187 19.36 -3.79 19.72
C ASN A 187 20.29 -3.44 18.55
N LEU A 188 19.74 -2.93 17.45
CA LEU A 188 20.51 -2.52 16.26
C LEU A 188 20.54 -1.00 16.06
N ASN A 189 19.78 -0.24 16.86
CA ASN A 189 19.74 1.21 16.78
C ASN A 189 20.76 1.87 17.74
N PRO A 190 21.84 2.50 17.24
CA PRO A 190 22.89 3.09 18.07
C PRO A 190 22.37 4.16 19.03
N GLU A 191 21.34 4.91 18.65
CA GLU A 191 20.75 5.93 19.53
C GLU A 191 19.97 5.33 20.71
N LEU A 192 19.64 4.03 20.66
CA LEU A 192 18.92 3.32 21.72
C LEU A 192 19.84 2.47 22.60
N TYR A 193 20.86 1.81 22.04
CA TYR A 193 21.77 0.96 22.81
C TYR A 193 23.04 1.69 23.29
N CYS A 194 23.49 2.77 22.66
CA CYS A 194 24.65 3.56 23.11
C CYS A 194 24.32 4.56 24.24
N ARG A 195 23.28 4.32 25.04
CA ARG A 195 22.91 5.23 26.13
C ARG A 195 24.13 5.50 27.02
N GLN A 196 24.59 6.75 27.03
CA GLN A 196 25.50 7.31 28.04
C GLN A 196 24.79 7.39 29.40
#